data_AF-Q2EG04-F1
#
_entry.id   AF-Q2EG04-F1
#
_cell.length_a   1.000
_cell.length_b   1.000
_cell.length_c   1.000
_cell.angle_alpha   90.00
_cell.angle_beta   90.00
_cell.angle_gamma   90.00
#
_symmetry.space_group_name_H-M   'P 1'
#
loop_
_entity.id
_entity.type
_entity.pdbx_description
1 polymer ?
#
loop_
_entity_poly.entity_id
_entity_poly.type
_entity_poly.pdbx_seq_one_letter_code
_entity_poly.pdbx_strand_id
1 'polypeptide(L)'
;VGVCQLQGESHYVSFDGSNHSIPDACTHILVKVCHPAMDLPFFKISAKHEKEEGGTEAFRLHEVYIDIYDAQVTLKKGHHVLINSKKVTLPAISQIPGVSIKSSSIYTIVNFKIGVQVKFDENHLLEI
;
A
#
# COMPACT_ATOMS: atom_id res chain seq x y z
N VAL A 1 4.42 12.49 -14.03
CA VAL A 1 3.86 11.57 -13.02
C VAL A 1 4.74 10.34 -13.02
N GLY A 2 5.25 9.92 -11.87
CA GLY A 2 5.94 8.64 -11.71
C GLY A 2 5.01 7.64 -11.03
N VAL A 3 5.14 6.36 -11.33
CA VAL A 3 4.36 5.29 -10.71
C VAL A 3 5.33 4.26 -10.16
N CYS A 4 5.18 3.88 -8.89
CA CYS A 4 5.85 2.72 -8.31
C CYS A 4 4.86 1.56 -8.28
N GLN A 5 5.29 0.38 -8.73
CA GLN A 5 4.43 -0.80 -8.81
C GLN A 5 5.05 -1.97 -8.09
N LEU A 6 4.20 -2.76 -7.45
CA LEU A 6 4.51 -4.11 -7.00
C LEU A 6 3.55 -5.06 -7.71
N GLN A 7 4.11 -5.99 -8.48
CA GLN A 7 3.40 -6.91 -9.36
C GLN A 7 3.69 -8.36 -8.97
N GLY A 8 2.65 -9.19 -8.94
CA GLY A 8 2.76 -10.65 -8.84
C GLY A 8 3.54 -11.13 -7.62
N GLU A 9 4.56 -11.95 -7.86
CA GLU A 9 5.35 -12.66 -6.85
C GLU A 9 6.62 -11.89 -6.45
N SER A 10 6.47 -10.64 -6.02
CA SER A 10 7.57 -9.77 -5.57
C SER A 10 8.40 -9.12 -6.69
N HIS A 11 7.76 -8.73 -7.80
CA HIS A 11 8.37 -7.86 -8.80
C HIS A 11 8.06 -6.39 -8.50
N TYR A 12 9.11 -5.59 -8.31
CA TYR A 12 9.03 -4.18 -7.96
C TYR A 12 9.48 -3.33 -9.16
N VAL A 13 8.71 -2.30 -9.47
CA VAL A 13 9.06 -1.25 -10.43
C VAL A 13 9.16 0.06 -9.66
N SER A 14 10.34 0.67 -9.63
CA SER A 14 10.54 1.97 -9.00
C SER A 14 9.97 3.11 -9.86
N PHE A 15 9.88 4.32 -9.28
CA PHE A 15 9.32 5.49 -9.96
C PHE A 15 10.06 5.92 -11.24
N ASP A 16 11.34 5.56 -11.37
CA ASP A 16 12.16 5.80 -12.56
C ASP A 16 12.12 4.64 -13.57
N GLY A 17 11.31 3.60 -13.30
CA GLY A 17 11.12 2.45 -14.17
C GLY A 17 12.12 1.30 -13.96
N SER A 18 12.98 1.36 -12.96
CA SER A 18 13.91 0.26 -12.65
C SER A 18 13.16 -0.95 -12.09
N ASN A 19 13.51 -2.15 -12.57
CA ASN A 19 12.87 -3.40 -12.19
C ASN A 19 13.73 -4.19 -11.20
N HIS A 20 13.11 -4.70 -10.14
CA HIS A 20 13.76 -5.51 -9.11
C HIS A 20 12.89 -6.72 -8.75
N SER A 21 13.49 -7.89 -8.56
CA SER A 21 12.78 -9.10 -8.09
C SER A 21 13.35 -9.49 -6.74
N ILE A 22 12.52 -9.47 -5.69
CA ILE A 22 12.95 -9.72 -4.31
C ILE A 22 12.04 -10.80 -3.70
N PRO A 23 12.31 -12.09 -3.95
CA PRO A 23 11.44 -13.18 -3.52
C PRO A 23 11.70 -13.52 -2.04
N ASP A 24 11.01 -12.81 -1.14
CA ASP A 24 11.02 -13.10 0.29
C ASP A 24 9.64 -12.86 0.92
N ALA A 25 9.49 -13.29 2.20
CA ALA A 25 8.27 -13.06 3.00
C ALA A 25 8.42 -11.85 3.94
N CYS A 26 9.41 -10.99 3.72
CA CYS A 26 9.62 -9.83 4.58
C CYS A 26 8.64 -8.71 4.22
N THR A 27 8.53 -7.75 5.14
CA THR A 27 7.84 -6.49 4.85
C THR A 27 8.83 -5.50 4.27
N HIS A 28 8.56 -5.01 3.06
CA HIS A 28 9.41 -4.05 2.36
C HIS A 28 8.82 -2.65 2.39
N ILE A 29 9.68 -1.66 2.60
CA ILE A 29 9.31 -0.25 2.46
C ILE A 29 9.40 0.10 0.98
N LEU A 30 8.26 0.39 0.36
CA LEU A 30 8.19 0.77 -1.06
C LEU A 30 8.50 2.26 -1.23
N VAL A 31 7.90 3.07 -0.35
CA VAL A 31 8.01 4.52 -0.39
C VAL A 31 8.10 5.05 1.03
N LYS A 32 9.02 5.97 1.27
CA LYS A 32 9.14 6.70 2.53
C LYS A 32 9.64 8.10 2.26
N VAL A 33 9.08 9.07 2.98
CA VAL A 33 9.67 10.42 3.03
C VAL A 33 10.95 10.38 3.87
N CYS A 34 12.11 10.61 3.24
CA CYS A 34 13.41 10.65 3.93
C CYS A 34 13.67 12.00 4.62
N HIS A 35 13.23 13.09 4.00
CA HIS A 35 13.42 14.46 4.49
C HIS A 35 12.05 15.16 4.51
N PRO A 36 11.31 15.11 5.63
CA PRO A 36 10.05 15.83 5.75
C PRO A 36 10.32 17.34 5.65
N ALA A 37 9.80 17.96 4.61
CA ALA A 37 9.76 19.42 4.45
C ALA A 37 8.44 19.96 4.99
N MET A 38 8.33 21.28 5.23
CA MET A 38 7.10 21.89 5.78
C MET A 38 5.83 21.55 4.98
N ASP A 39 5.95 21.29 3.68
CA ASP A 39 4.81 21.10 2.78
C ASP A 39 4.45 19.63 2.51
N LEU A 40 5.24 18.66 3.01
CA LEU A 40 5.01 17.24 2.79
C LEU A 40 4.94 16.49 4.13
N PRO A 41 3.76 15.99 4.54
CA PRO A 41 3.65 15.20 5.75
C PRO A 41 4.51 13.94 5.63
N PHE A 42 4.98 13.44 6.77
CA PHE A 42 5.59 12.13 6.81
C PHE A 42 4.56 11.09 6.34
N PHE A 43 4.97 10.25 5.39
CA PHE A 43 4.28 9.01 5.10
C PHE A 43 5.29 7.91 4.74
N LYS A 44 4.88 6.67 4.99
CA LYS A 44 5.62 5.46 4.64
C LYS A 44 4.62 4.41 4.17
N ILE A 45 4.86 3.85 3.00
CA ILE A 45 4.07 2.77 2.42
C ILE A 45 4.94 1.52 2.39
N SER A 46 4.43 0.44 2.96
CA SER A 46 5.13 -0.83 3.06
C SER A 46 4.20 -1.98 2.67
N ALA A 47 4.77 -3.03 2.10
CA ALA A 47 4.04 -4.20 1.63
C ALA A 47 4.60 -5.46 2.29
N LYS A 48 3.73 -6.29 2.83
CA LYS A 48 4.06 -7.60 3.38
C LYS A 48 3.72 -8.68 2.38
N HIS A 49 4.69 -9.54 2.11
CA HIS A 49 4.48 -10.77 1.39
C HIS A 49 4.36 -11.94 2.36
N GLU A 50 3.54 -12.92 2.01
CA GLU A 50 3.46 -14.19 2.72
C GLU A 50 3.68 -15.34 1.75
N LYS A 51 4.28 -16.42 2.26
CA LYS A 51 4.42 -17.67 1.51
C LYS A 51 3.04 -18.32 1.41
N GLU A 52 2.65 -18.70 0.20
CA GLU A 52 1.38 -19.38 -0.02
C GLU A 52 1.38 -20.77 0.64
N GLU A 53 0.34 -21.07 1.43
CA GLU A 53 0.15 -22.41 2.01
C GLU A 53 -0.31 -23.38 0.92
N GLY A 54 0.39 -24.52 0.78
CA GLY A 54 -0.10 -25.65 -0.02
C GLY A 54 0.55 -25.89 -1.38
N GLY A 55 1.58 -25.14 -1.77
CA GLY A 55 2.51 -25.59 -2.82
C GLY A 55 2.62 -24.69 -4.04
N THR A 56 3.35 -23.60 -3.86
CA THR A 56 4.18 -22.90 -4.85
C THR A 56 5.22 -22.12 -4.04
N GLU A 57 6.47 -22.01 -4.50
CA GLU A 57 7.49 -21.12 -3.88
C GLU A 57 7.18 -19.62 -4.14
N ALA A 58 5.90 -19.27 -4.20
CA ALA A 58 5.39 -17.98 -4.58
C ALA A 58 5.12 -17.12 -3.33
N PHE A 59 5.69 -15.92 -3.31
CA PHE A 59 5.44 -14.92 -2.27
C PHE A 59 4.34 -13.97 -2.75
N ARG A 60 3.18 -13.97 -2.10
CA ARG A 60 2.03 -13.16 -2.52
C ARG A 60 1.85 -11.95 -1.62
N LEU A 61 1.44 -10.84 -2.23
CA LEU A 61 1.08 -9.63 -1.51
C LEU A 61 -0.10 -9.93 -0.57
N HIS A 62 0.13 -9.74 0.73
CA HIS A 62 -0.82 -10.09 1.78
C HIS A 62 -1.44 -8.83 2.39
N GLU A 63 -0.60 -7.89 2.82
CA GLU A 63 -1.03 -6.66 3.48
C GLU A 63 -0.24 -5.46 2.98
N VAL A 64 -0.92 -4.32 2.88
CA VAL A 64 -0.30 -3.02 2.64
C VAL A 64 -0.46 -2.16 3.88
N TYR A 65 0.65 -1.62 4.38
CA TYR A 65 0.68 -0.70 5.50
C TYR A 65 0.98 0.70 4.99
N ILE A 66 0.17 1.65 5.42
CA ILE A 66 0.31 3.07 5.09
C ILE A 66 0.36 3.82 6.40
N ASP A 67 1.56 4.21 6.82
CA ASP A 67 1.77 5.10 7.95
C ASP A 67 1.71 6.54 7.43
N ILE A 68 0.83 7.37 8.00
CA ILE A 68 0.67 8.78 7.65
C ILE A 68 0.28 9.58 8.89
N TYR A 69 1.04 10.64 9.19
CA TYR A 69 0.98 11.32 10.49
C TYR A 69 1.20 10.34 11.67
N ASP A 70 0.23 10.26 12.57
CA ASP A 70 0.13 9.37 13.72
C ASP A 70 -0.85 8.20 13.50
N ALA A 71 -1.32 8.01 12.27
CA ALA A 71 -2.26 6.95 11.91
C ALA A 71 -1.61 5.89 11.02
N GLN A 72 -2.08 4.66 11.17
CA GLN A 72 -1.75 3.56 10.27
C GLN A 72 -3.02 3.03 9.59
N VAL A 73 -3.00 2.99 8.26
CA VAL A 73 -4.01 2.32 7.45
C VAL A 73 -3.44 0.96 7.02
N THR A 74 -4.19 -0.11 7.26
CA THR A 74 -3.88 -1.45 6.77
C THR A 74 -4.89 -1.85 5.71
N LEU A 75 -4.42 -2.21 4.52
CA LEU A 75 -5.25 -2.78 3.45
C LEU A 75 -5.02 -4.28 3.39
N LYS A 76 -6.10 -5.07 3.44
CA LYS A 76 -6.08 -6.52 3.26
C LYS A 76 -7.08 -6.94 2.17
N LYS A 77 -7.03 -8.21 1.79
CA LYS A 77 -7.93 -8.80 0.77
C LYS A 77 -9.42 -8.60 1.12
N GLY A 78 -10.28 -8.49 0.11
CA GLY A 78 -11.74 -8.34 0.27
C GLY A 78 -12.17 -6.99 0.85
N HIS A 79 -11.53 -5.90 0.41
CA HIS A 79 -11.73 -4.52 0.89
C HIS A 79 -11.67 -4.38 2.41
N HIS A 80 -10.91 -5.25 3.09
CA HIS A 80 -10.79 -5.20 4.54
C HIS A 80 -9.78 -4.11 4.91
N VAL A 81 -10.31 -2.97 5.34
CA VAL A 81 -9.50 -1.82 5.75
C VAL A 81 -9.54 -1.63 7.26
N LEU A 82 -8.36 -1.48 7.86
CA LEU A 82 -8.18 -1.10 9.25
C LEU A 82 -7.59 0.32 9.32
N ILE A 83 -8.04 1.12 10.27
CA ILE A 83 -7.37 2.35 10.70
C ILE A 83 -7.02 2.16 12.17
N ASN A 84 -5.74 2.24 12.51
CA ASN A 84 -5.23 1.99 13.87
C ASN A 84 -5.77 0.66 14.44
N SER A 85 -5.65 -0.40 13.65
CA SER A 85 -6.14 -1.77 13.96
C SER A 85 -7.67 -1.92 14.11
N LYS A 86 -8.46 -0.86 13.93
CA LYS A 86 -9.93 -0.92 13.97
C LYS A 86 -10.49 -0.99 12.56
N LYS A 87 -11.36 -1.97 12.31
CA LYS A 87 -12.07 -2.10 11.02
C LYS A 87 -12.95 -0.89 10.77
N VAL A 88 -12.90 -0.37 9.54
CA VAL A 88 -13.72 0.76 9.09
C VAL A 88 -14.59 0.35 7.91
N THR A 89 -15.71 1.05 7.74
CA THR A 89 -16.58 0.93 6.56
C THR A 89 -16.12 1.90 5.49
N LEU A 90 -16.11 1.47 4.23
CA LEU A 90 -15.76 2.32 3.09
C LEU A 90 -17.02 2.97 2.50
N PRO A 91 -16.95 4.23 2.03
CA PRO A 91 -15.76 5.09 2.00
C PRO A 91 -15.45 5.72 3.38
N ALA A 92 -14.16 5.83 3.70
CA ALA A 92 -13.67 6.50 4.90
C ALA A 92 -12.91 7.77 4.50
N ILE A 93 -13.53 8.95 4.68
CA ILE A 93 -13.04 10.24 4.14
C ILE A 93 -12.58 11.22 5.23
N SER A 94 -13.02 11.02 6.48
CA SER A 94 -12.77 11.98 7.58
C SER A 94 -12.14 11.33 8.82
N GLN A 95 -11.61 10.11 8.68
CA GLN A 95 -10.96 9.39 9.78
C GLN A 95 -9.51 9.85 9.99
N ILE A 96 -8.84 10.29 8.92
CA ILE A 96 -7.47 10.82 8.93
C ILE A 96 -7.48 12.12 8.10
N PRO A 97 -6.96 13.25 8.62
CA PRO A 97 -6.95 14.52 7.90
C PRO A 97 -6.28 14.43 6.53
N GLY A 98 -7.01 14.79 5.47
CA GLY A 98 -6.48 14.80 4.11
C GLY A 98 -6.28 13.42 3.49
N VAL A 99 -6.83 12.36 4.07
CA VAL A 99 -6.81 11.00 3.51
C VAL A 99 -8.24 10.54 3.23
N SER A 100 -8.47 9.99 2.04
CA SER A 100 -9.73 9.33 1.70
C SER A 100 -9.49 7.91 1.21
N ILE A 101 -10.31 6.98 1.70
CA ILE A 101 -10.23 5.57 1.36
C ILE A 101 -11.57 5.16 0.77
N LYS A 102 -11.53 4.53 -0.41
CA LYS A 102 -12.72 4.04 -1.11
C LYS A 102 -12.45 2.69 -1.76
N SER A 103 -13.49 1.88 -1.88
CA SER A 103 -13.49 0.73 -2.78
C SER A 103 -14.00 1.15 -4.16
N SER A 104 -13.45 0.57 -5.21
CA SER A 104 -13.84 0.83 -6.59
C SER A 104 -13.56 -0.42 -7.44
N SER A 105 -14.62 -1.17 -7.77
CA SER A 105 -14.49 -2.49 -8.40
C SER A 105 -13.57 -3.38 -7.56
N ILE A 106 -12.50 -3.93 -8.15
CA ILE A 106 -11.50 -4.77 -7.46
C ILE A 106 -10.48 -3.98 -6.64
N TYR A 107 -10.47 -2.64 -6.70
CA TYR A 107 -9.44 -1.84 -6.06
C TYR A 107 -9.90 -1.24 -4.73
N THR A 108 -9.03 -1.29 -3.74
CA THR A 108 -9.05 -0.36 -2.61
C THR A 108 -8.12 0.81 -2.94
N ILE A 109 -8.68 2.02 -2.96
CA ILE A 109 -7.98 3.24 -3.37
C ILE A 109 -7.87 4.18 -2.16
N VAL A 110 -6.63 4.54 -1.81
CA VAL A 110 -6.31 5.53 -0.80
C VAL A 110 -5.76 6.77 -1.49
N ASN A 111 -6.34 7.94 -1.24
CA ASN A 111 -5.86 9.21 -1.79
C ASN A 111 -5.42 10.12 -0.65
N PHE A 112 -4.25 10.71 -0.79
CA PHE A 112 -3.78 11.79 0.06
C PHE A 112 -4.01 13.13 -0.64
N LYS A 113 -4.39 14.16 0.11
CA LYS A 113 -4.62 15.52 -0.41
C LYS A 113 -3.39 16.10 -1.13
N ILE A 114 -2.19 15.64 -0.75
CA ILE A 114 -0.90 16.01 -1.37
C ILE A 114 -0.65 15.38 -2.75
N GLY A 115 -1.60 14.62 -3.30
CA GLY A 115 -1.52 14.07 -4.66
C GLY A 115 -0.94 12.66 -4.77
N VAL A 116 -0.67 12.00 -3.65
CA VAL A 116 -0.28 10.57 -3.62
C VAL A 116 -1.54 9.70 -3.66
N GLN A 117 -1.53 8.65 -4.48
CA GLN A 117 -2.62 7.69 -4.59
C GLN A 117 -2.08 6.28 -4.48
N VAL A 118 -2.64 5.47 -3.58
CA VAL A 118 -2.34 4.05 -3.47
C VAL A 118 -3.52 3.25 -4.00
N LYS A 119 -3.29 2.37 -4.97
CA LYS A 119 -4.29 1.45 -5.52
C LYS A 119 -3.85 0.02 -5.26
N PHE A 120 -4.67 -0.74 -4.54
CA PHE A 120 -4.41 -2.14 -4.24
C PHE A 120 -5.55 -3.01 -4.78
N ASP A 121 -5.24 -3.98 -5.65
CA ASP A 121 -6.21 -4.88 -6.29
C ASP A 121 -6.56 -6.13 -5.46
N GLU A 122 -6.15 -6.15 -4.19
CA GLU A 122 -6.35 -7.24 -3.23
C GLU A 122 -5.51 -8.50 -3.45
N ASN A 123 -4.65 -8.55 -4.47
CA ASN A 123 -3.92 -9.78 -4.73
C ASN A 123 -2.55 -9.61 -5.38
N HIS A 124 -2.48 -8.96 -6.54
CA HIS A 124 -1.30 -9.03 -7.41
C HIS A 124 -0.71 -7.67 -7.75
N LEU A 125 -1.46 -6.59 -7.59
CA LEU A 125 -1.05 -5.26 -8.02
C LEU A 125 -1.25 -4.25 -6.91
N LEU A 126 -0.14 -3.59 -6.58
CA LEU A 126 -0.12 -2.36 -5.81
C LEU A 126 0.54 -1.28 -6.67
N GLU A 127 -0.16 -0.16 -6.87
CA GLU A 127 0.36 1.03 -7.54
C GLU A 127 0.37 2.21 -6.58
N ILE A 128 1.45 3.01 -6.63
CA ILE A 128 1.67 4.22 -5.84
C ILE A 128 2.04 5.38 -6.75
#